data_AF-F0RQP1-F1
#
_entry.id   AF-F0RQP1-F1
#
_cell.length_a   1.000
_cell.length_b   1.000
_cell.length_c   1.000
_cell.angle_alpha   90.00
_cell.angle_beta   90.00
_cell.angle_gamma   90.00
#
_symmetry.space_group_name_H-M   'P 1'
#
loop_
_entity.id
_entity.type
_entity.pdbx_description
1 polymer ?
#
loop_
_entity_poly.entity_id
_entity_poly.type
_entity_poly.pdbx_seq_one_letter_code
_entity_poly.pdbx_strand_id
1 'polypeptide(L)'
;MSLLQAALGASDLGWNVLPVDHHKRPHRRLTLTGHSQTRDGKTAPSWKPLQTQRVQTEWLHTWFTPDVPGLAAVTGAISSLVVLDFDGEAGWALLRKWGLSPNALSGSGSPHVYFEHPGWHVRTVASGSLKNPPFPGLDVRADGGMIVLPPSHLSNGAYRMLDVSPQPVDTLPEAVALWVGLLPTPAVTLPEAPLPEAGTDNDLRALLDEAVSRSAQGRNNAGYWLARQLAAQGLTRSDAEPWIRRFQATMPDTDSQGRRDPYTLTHALSSLHSAYASPVRSRGARRTTQGMSLQQVQVALPRLNASQRAELARLLAGAAYRLGGLEMAAATLREVGLDQSFATWAHEQAQRNVSLPGWPRVERFLKQLR
;
A
#
# COMPACT_ATOMS: atom_id res chain seq x y z
N MET A 1 -37.59 -6.82 -6.15
CA MET A 1 -36.57 -6.94 -7.21
C MET A 1 -35.77 -8.20 -6.98
N SER A 2 -35.63 -9.07 -7.98
CA SER A 2 -34.78 -10.27 -7.87
C SER A 2 -33.29 -9.90 -7.96
N LEU A 3 -32.40 -10.79 -7.50
CA LEU A 3 -30.96 -10.57 -7.64
C LEU A 3 -30.49 -10.56 -9.10
N LEU A 4 -31.16 -11.33 -9.98
CA LEU A 4 -30.88 -11.27 -11.42
C LEU A 4 -31.21 -9.89 -12.00
N GLN A 5 -32.38 -9.33 -11.65
CA GLN A 5 -32.75 -7.97 -12.09
C GLN A 5 -31.74 -6.93 -11.58
N ALA A 6 -31.30 -7.05 -10.33
CA ALA A 6 -30.29 -6.18 -9.75
C ALA A 6 -28.93 -6.31 -10.46
N ALA A 7 -28.52 -7.54 -10.79
CA ALA A 7 -27.27 -7.82 -11.48
C ALA A 7 -27.28 -7.28 -12.92
N LEU A 8 -28.40 -7.42 -13.64
CA LEU A 8 -28.57 -6.85 -14.97
C LEU A 8 -28.51 -5.31 -14.92
N GLY A 9 -29.24 -4.68 -13.99
CA GLY A 9 -29.18 -3.23 -13.82
C GLY A 9 -27.80 -2.71 -13.43
N ALA A 10 -27.07 -3.43 -12.58
CA ALA A 10 -25.68 -3.10 -12.27
C ALA A 10 -24.76 -3.25 -13.50
N SER A 11 -24.99 -4.27 -14.33
CA SER A 11 -24.26 -4.45 -15.60
C SER A 11 -24.54 -3.32 -16.59
N ASP A 12 -25.78 -2.80 -16.64
CA ASP A 12 -26.16 -1.65 -17.48
C ASP A 12 -25.47 -0.36 -17.03
N LEU A 13 -25.19 -0.22 -15.72
CA LEU A 13 -24.33 0.84 -15.17
C LEU A 13 -22.84 0.62 -15.45
N GLY A 14 -22.48 -0.48 -16.13
CA GLY A 14 -21.10 -0.84 -16.43
C GLY A 14 -20.36 -1.50 -15.26
N TRP A 15 -21.05 -1.92 -14.20
CA TRP A 15 -20.44 -2.61 -13.07
C TRP A 15 -20.28 -4.10 -13.34
N ASN A 16 -19.09 -4.61 -13.02
CA ASN A 16 -18.76 -6.01 -13.17
C ASN A 16 -19.21 -6.80 -11.94
N VAL A 17 -20.26 -7.62 -12.06
CA VAL A 17 -20.92 -8.25 -10.90
C VAL A 17 -20.79 -9.77 -10.84
N LEU A 18 -20.83 -10.31 -9.63
CA LEU A 18 -20.75 -11.75 -9.36
C LEU A 18 -21.67 -12.19 -8.21
N PRO A 19 -22.10 -13.46 -8.18
CA PRO A 19 -22.84 -13.99 -7.04
C PRO A 19 -21.94 -14.22 -5.83
N VAL A 20 -22.46 -13.98 -4.64
CA VAL A 20 -21.79 -14.27 -3.35
C VAL A 20 -22.63 -15.18 -2.46
N ASP A 21 -21.97 -15.92 -1.57
CA ASP A 21 -22.61 -16.72 -0.54
C ASP A 21 -22.98 -15.88 0.71
N HIS A 22 -23.64 -16.51 1.68
CA HIS A 22 -24.06 -15.86 2.93
C HIS A 22 -22.91 -15.24 3.74
N HIS A 23 -21.65 -15.60 3.46
CA HIS A 23 -20.45 -15.11 4.14
C HIS A 23 -19.62 -14.17 3.28
N LYS A 24 -20.22 -13.57 2.24
CA LYS A 24 -19.58 -12.63 1.32
C LYS A 24 -18.45 -13.25 0.49
N ARG A 25 -18.42 -14.58 0.33
CA ARG A 25 -17.42 -15.27 -0.49
C ARG A 25 -17.99 -15.54 -1.88
N PRO A 26 -17.15 -15.73 -2.91
CA PRO A 26 -17.62 -16.04 -4.25
C PRO A 26 -18.51 -17.29 -4.24
N HIS A 27 -19.71 -17.20 -4.81
CA HIS A 27 -20.66 -18.30 -4.80
C HIS A 27 -20.20 -19.44 -5.70
N ARG A 28 -20.57 -20.70 -5.35
CA ARG A 28 -20.20 -21.90 -6.11
C ARG A 28 -20.60 -21.84 -7.60
N ARG A 29 -21.63 -21.07 -7.95
CA ARG A 29 -22.12 -20.96 -9.34
C ARG A 29 -21.11 -20.35 -10.31
N LEU A 30 -20.11 -19.63 -9.83
CA LEU A 30 -19.00 -19.18 -10.67
C LEU A 30 -18.32 -20.33 -11.43
N THR A 31 -18.24 -21.52 -10.82
CA THR A 31 -17.59 -22.68 -11.44
C THR A 31 -18.31 -23.17 -12.71
N LEU A 32 -19.61 -22.89 -12.86
CA LEU A 32 -20.41 -23.26 -14.03
C LEU A 32 -19.99 -22.54 -15.31
N THR A 33 -19.20 -21.48 -15.17
CA THR A 33 -18.73 -20.62 -16.26
C THR A 33 -17.19 -20.62 -16.35
N GLY A 34 -16.53 -21.60 -15.75
CA GLY A 34 -15.07 -21.72 -15.76
C GLY A 34 -14.34 -20.81 -14.76
N HIS A 35 -15.05 -20.04 -13.95
CA HIS A 35 -14.47 -19.14 -12.93
C HIS A 35 -14.17 -19.92 -11.64
N SER A 36 -13.14 -20.76 -11.72
CA SER A 36 -12.73 -21.65 -10.62
C SER A 36 -11.22 -21.66 -10.42
N GLN A 37 -10.79 -22.27 -9.32
CA GLN A 37 -9.40 -22.54 -8.99
C GLN A 37 -9.29 -23.87 -8.24
N THR A 38 -8.14 -24.52 -8.32
CA THR A 38 -7.86 -25.71 -7.51
C THR A 38 -7.32 -25.29 -6.14
N ARG A 39 -7.98 -25.71 -5.07
CA ARG A 39 -7.55 -25.50 -3.68
C ARG A 39 -7.68 -26.81 -2.92
N ASP A 40 -6.58 -27.28 -2.33
CA ASP A 40 -6.52 -28.54 -1.59
C ASP A 40 -7.05 -29.75 -2.40
N GLY A 41 -6.71 -29.79 -3.70
CA GLY A 41 -7.16 -30.83 -4.63
C GLY A 41 -8.64 -30.74 -5.03
N LYS A 42 -9.37 -29.70 -4.60
CA LYS A 42 -10.80 -29.50 -4.88
C LYS A 42 -11.02 -28.26 -5.74
N THR A 43 -12.06 -28.33 -6.58
CA THR A 43 -12.51 -27.16 -7.35
C THR A 43 -13.22 -26.18 -6.42
N ALA A 44 -12.72 -24.95 -6.36
CA ALA A 44 -13.29 -23.85 -5.59
C ALA A 44 -13.64 -22.69 -6.53
N PRO A 45 -14.70 -21.90 -6.23
CA PRO A 45 -15.02 -20.72 -7.03
C PRO A 45 -13.89 -19.68 -6.93
N SER A 46 -13.63 -18.98 -8.03
CA SER A 46 -12.61 -17.93 -8.12
C SER A 46 -13.15 -16.72 -8.84
N TRP A 47 -13.15 -15.57 -8.17
CA TRP A 47 -13.57 -14.29 -8.74
C TRP A 47 -12.40 -13.50 -9.36
N LYS A 48 -11.15 -13.95 -9.15
CA LYS A 48 -9.94 -13.23 -9.58
C LYS A 48 -9.93 -12.87 -11.08
N PRO A 49 -10.37 -13.74 -12.01
CA PRO A 49 -10.45 -13.36 -13.42
C PRO A 49 -11.40 -12.17 -13.68
N LEU A 50 -12.45 -12.01 -12.87
CA LEU A 50 -13.42 -10.92 -13.00
C LEU A 50 -12.85 -9.56 -12.57
N GLN A 51 -11.61 -9.50 -12.06
CA GLN A 51 -10.92 -8.24 -11.84
C GLN A 51 -10.49 -7.57 -13.14
N THR A 52 -10.36 -8.33 -14.23
CA THR A 52 -9.92 -7.83 -15.53
C THR A 52 -10.80 -8.29 -16.69
N GLN A 53 -11.65 -9.29 -16.48
CA GLN A 53 -12.57 -9.82 -17.48
C GLN A 53 -13.99 -9.28 -17.25
N ARG A 54 -14.57 -8.69 -18.31
CA ARG A 54 -15.97 -8.26 -18.32
C ARG A 54 -16.92 -9.45 -18.27
N VAL A 55 -17.88 -9.37 -17.36
CA VAL A 55 -18.97 -10.33 -17.19
C VAL A 55 -19.92 -10.23 -18.38
N GLN A 56 -20.31 -11.39 -18.89
CA GLN A 56 -21.28 -11.51 -19.97
C GLN A 56 -22.68 -11.70 -19.41
N THR A 57 -23.70 -11.18 -20.09
CA THR A 57 -25.10 -11.26 -19.66
C THR A 57 -25.55 -12.71 -19.47
N GLU A 58 -25.09 -13.63 -20.31
CA GLU A 58 -25.41 -15.06 -20.24
C GLU A 58 -24.90 -15.70 -18.93
N TRP A 59 -23.77 -15.22 -18.41
CA TRP A 59 -23.25 -15.67 -17.12
C TRP A 59 -24.12 -15.21 -15.96
N LEU A 60 -24.68 -13.99 -16.04
CA LEU A 60 -25.61 -13.49 -15.01
C LEU A 60 -26.84 -14.38 -14.90
N HIS A 61 -27.44 -14.79 -16.02
CA HIS A 61 -28.55 -15.74 -16.05
C HIS A 61 -28.16 -17.11 -15.47
N THR A 62 -26.93 -17.57 -15.72
CA THR A 62 -26.42 -18.83 -15.16
C THR A 62 -26.18 -18.75 -13.65
N TRP A 63 -25.73 -17.60 -13.18
CA TRP A 63 -25.31 -17.39 -11.80
C TRP A 63 -26.45 -17.05 -10.86
N PHE A 64 -27.37 -16.16 -11.24
CA PHE A 64 -28.37 -15.59 -10.34
C PHE A 64 -29.71 -16.32 -10.38
N THR A 65 -29.73 -17.50 -9.76
CA THR A 65 -30.93 -18.29 -9.50
C THR A 65 -31.51 -18.01 -8.10
N PRO A 66 -32.72 -18.51 -7.78
CA PRO A 66 -33.37 -18.23 -6.49
C PRO A 66 -32.59 -18.65 -5.23
N ASP A 67 -31.65 -19.60 -5.32
CA ASP A 67 -30.82 -20.04 -4.18
C ASP A 67 -29.60 -19.14 -3.90
N VAL A 68 -29.30 -18.17 -4.76
CA VAL A 68 -28.20 -17.23 -4.53
C VAL A 68 -28.64 -16.17 -3.51
N PRO A 69 -27.86 -15.94 -2.43
CA PRO A 69 -28.27 -15.00 -1.38
C PRO A 69 -27.83 -13.55 -1.62
N GLY A 70 -26.86 -13.33 -2.51
CA GLY A 70 -26.41 -11.97 -2.81
C GLY A 70 -25.58 -11.82 -4.08
N LEU A 71 -25.34 -10.56 -4.42
CA LEU A 71 -24.46 -10.11 -5.49
C LEU A 71 -23.37 -9.18 -4.94
N ALA A 72 -22.23 -9.16 -5.61
CA ALA A 72 -21.16 -8.21 -5.38
C ALA A 72 -20.74 -7.56 -6.70
N ALA A 73 -20.25 -6.32 -6.64
CA ALA A 73 -19.54 -5.69 -7.73
C ALA A 73 -18.03 -5.72 -7.46
N VAL A 74 -17.26 -6.07 -8.48
CA VAL A 74 -15.82 -5.84 -8.51
C VAL A 74 -15.59 -4.35 -8.65
N THR A 75 -14.80 -3.76 -7.76
CA THR A 75 -14.47 -2.33 -7.79
C THR A 75 -13.21 -2.08 -8.62
N GLY A 76 -12.93 -0.82 -8.91
CA GLY A 76 -11.78 -0.37 -9.70
C GLY A 76 -12.14 -0.02 -11.14
N ALA A 77 -11.11 0.04 -11.98
CA ALA A 77 -11.21 0.42 -13.39
C ALA A 77 -12.21 -0.44 -14.17
N ILE A 78 -12.35 -1.73 -13.83
CA ILE A 78 -13.29 -2.64 -14.50
C ILE A 78 -14.76 -2.27 -14.27
N SER A 79 -15.10 -1.45 -13.27
CA SER A 79 -16.47 -0.99 -13.03
C SER A 79 -16.58 0.53 -13.00
N SER A 80 -15.49 1.25 -13.32
CA SER A 80 -15.37 2.70 -13.12
C SER A 80 -15.80 3.16 -11.72
N LEU A 81 -15.57 2.33 -10.69
CA LEU A 81 -16.17 2.49 -9.36
C LEU A 81 -15.13 2.36 -8.25
N VAL A 82 -15.05 3.38 -7.38
CA VAL A 82 -14.35 3.34 -6.09
C VAL A 82 -15.38 3.50 -4.99
N VAL A 83 -15.26 2.72 -3.92
CA VAL A 83 -16.19 2.77 -2.79
C VAL A 83 -15.44 3.03 -1.49
N LEU A 84 -15.92 4.03 -0.75
CA LEU A 84 -15.50 4.29 0.61
C LEU A 84 -16.49 3.61 1.57
N ASP A 85 -16.00 2.65 2.34
CA ASP A 85 -16.77 1.87 3.31
C ASP A 85 -16.50 2.39 4.72
N PHE A 86 -17.52 2.98 5.33
CA PHE A 86 -17.44 3.65 6.61
C PHE A 86 -17.90 2.69 7.71
N ASP A 87 -16.97 2.00 8.34
CA ASP A 87 -17.26 0.95 9.30
C ASP A 87 -17.42 1.45 10.74
N GLY A 88 -18.49 0.95 11.37
CA GLY A 88 -18.79 1.17 12.78
C GLY A 88 -18.98 2.65 13.16
N GLU A 89 -18.86 2.93 14.46
CA GLU A 89 -19.05 4.28 14.99
C GLU A 89 -18.05 5.30 14.43
N ALA A 90 -16.79 4.88 14.25
CA ALA A 90 -15.74 5.72 13.69
C ALA A 90 -16.05 6.13 12.24
N GLY A 91 -16.50 5.18 11.40
CA GLY A 91 -16.95 5.47 10.04
C GLY A 91 -18.12 6.46 10.01
N TRP A 92 -19.15 6.23 10.84
CA TRP A 92 -20.27 7.17 10.97
C TRP A 92 -19.85 8.57 11.44
N ALA A 93 -18.83 8.67 12.30
CA ALA A 93 -18.28 9.96 12.72
C ALA A 93 -17.59 10.68 11.56
N LEU A 94 -16.82 9.96 10.71
CA LEU A 94 -16.20 10.53 9.52
C LEU A 94 -17.23 10.97 8.49
N LEU A 95 -18.23 10.13 8.19
CA LEU A 95 -19.31 10.45 7.25
C LEU A 95 -20.01 11.76 7.63
N ARG A 96 -20.38 11.90 8.92
CA ARG A 96 -21.01 13.12 9.46
C ARG A 96 -20.06 14.32 9.42
N LYS A 97 -18.80 14.13 9.79
CA LYS A 97 -17.78 15.19 9.78
C LYS A 97 -17.58 15.77 8.38
N TRP A 98 -17.70 14.95 7.35
CA TRP A 98 -17.51 15.35 5.94
C TRP A 98 -18.81 15.71 5.23
N GLY A 99 -19.96 15.64 5.92
CA GLY A 99 -21.26 15.98 5.33
C GLY A 99 -21.67 15.07 4.18
N LEU A 100 -21.17 13.84 4.13
CA LEU A 100 -21.45 12.90 3.05
C LEU A 100 -22.78 12.18 3.27
N SER A 101 -23.47 11.86 2.17
CA SER A 101 -24.63 10.99 2.18
C SER A 101 -24.26 9.58 1.70
N PRO A 102 -24.81 8.50 2.27
CA PRO A 102 -24.52 7.16 1.81
C PRO A 102 -25.25 6.82 0.51
N ASN A 103 -24.55 6.16 -0.42
CA ASN A 103 -25.13 5.53 -1.61
C ASN A 103 -25.82 4.21 -1.26
N ALA A 104 -25.24 3.46 -0.32
CA ALA A 104 -25.81 2.22 0.16
C ALA A 104 -25.50 2.00 1.64
N LEU A 105 -26.25 1.10 2.26
CA LEU A 105 -25.97 0.58 3.59
C LEU A 105 -25.66 -0.90 3.49
N SER A 106 -24.58 -1.32 4.15
CA SER A 106 -24.20 -2.72 4.27
C SER A 106 -25.20 -3.49 5.13
N GLY A 107 -25.12 -4.82 5.14
CA GLY A 107 -25.98 -5.66 5.99
C GLY A 107 -25.94 -5.28 7.48
N SER A 108 -24.77 -4.82 7.98
CA SER A 108 -24.58 -4.35 9.36
C SER A 108 -24.91 -2.87 9.55
N GLY A 109 -25.31 -2.18 8.49
CA GLY A 109 -25.62 -0.74 8.50
C GLY A 109 -24.43 0.19 8.28
N SER A 110 -23.24 -0.32 7.96
CA SER A 110 -22.09 0.52 7.57
C SER A 110 -22.40 1.27 6.27
N PRO A 111 -22.24 2.61 6.21
CA PRO A 111 -22.47 3.37 4.99
C PRO A 111 -21.39 3.16 3.94
N HIS A 112 -21.82 2.98 2.69
CA HIS A 112 -20.97 2.97 1.51
C HIS A 112 -21.20 4.24 0.69
N VAL A 113 -20.12 4.92 0.31
CA VAL A 113 -20.16 6.09 -0.57
C VAL A 113 -19.40 5.77 -1.86
N TYR A 114 -20.04 6.02 -2.99
CA TYR A 114 -19.54 5.65 -4.32
C TYR A 114 -18.87 6.86 -4.97
N PHE A 115 -17.76 6.63 -5.66
CA PHE A 115 -17.01 7.61 -6.43
C PHE A 115 -16.64 7.01 -7.78
N GLU A 116 -16.54 7.85 -8.80
CA GLU A 116 -16.01 7.41 -10.09
C GLU A 116 -14.53 7.03 -9.96
N HIS A 117 -14.12 6.00 -10.68
CA HIS A 117 -12.71 5.64 -10.77
C HIS A 117 -11.95 6.72 -11.57
N PRO A 118 -10.79 7.20 -11.08
CA PRO A 118 -10.14 8.37 -11.66
C PRO A 118 -9.34 8.09 -12.95
N GLY A 119 -9.33 6.85 -13.46
CA GLY A 119 -8.58 6.47 -14.65
C GLY A 119 -7.12 6.07 -14.40
N TRP A 120 -6.64 6.14 -13.16
CA TRP A 120 -5.35 5.58 -12.71
C TRP A 120 -5.54 4.59 -11.57
N HIS A 121 -4.47 3.85 -11.25
CA HIS A 121 -4.56 2.82 -10.22
C HIS A 121 -4.90 3.40 -8.84
N VAL A 122 -5.97 2.89 -8.22
CA VAL A 122 -6.40 3.22 -6.86
C VAL A 122 -6.36 1.95 -6.01
N ARG A 123 -5.59 2.00 -4.92
CA ARG A 123 -5.37 0.84 -4.05
C ARG A 123 -6.57 0.57 -3.14
N THR A 124 -6.94 -0.71 -3.01
CA THR A 124 -7.82 -1.20 -1.95
C THR A 124 -7.11 -1.18 -0.59
N VAL A 125 -7.73 -0.59 0.44
CA VAL A 125 -7.18 -0.42 1.79
C VAL A 125 -8.21 -0.81 2.83
N ALA A 126 -7.86 -1.71 3.75
CA ALA A 126 -8.63 -1.95 4.96
C ALA A 126 -7.98 -1.19 6.12
N SER A 127 -8.66 -0.19 6.68
CA SER A 127 -8.13 0.64 7.78
C SER A 127 -7.74 -0.19 9.00
N GLY A 128 -8.51 -1.23 9.33
CA GLY A 128 -8.20 -2.15 10.43
C GLY A 128 -6.90 -2.95 10.26
N SER A 129 -6.37 -3.03 9.03
CA SER A 129 -5.06 -3.66 8.77
C SER A 129 -3.87 -2.71 9.03
N LEU A 130 -4.13 -1.41 9.23
CA LEU A 130 -3.10 -0.40 9.46
C LEU A 130 -2.88 -0.22 10.96
N LYS A 131 -1.61 -0.15 11.38
CA LYS A 131 -1.25 0.07 12.79
C LYS A 131 -1.76 1.43 13.32
N ASN A 132 -1.79 2.45 12.46
CA ASN A 132 -2.25 3.81 12.77
C ASN A 132 -2.92 4.41 11.51
N PRO A 133 -4.18 4.03 11.19
CA PRO A 133 -4.86 4.61 10.04
C PRO A 133 -5.11 6.10 10.29
N PRO A 134 -4.89 6.98 9.30
CA PRO A 134 -5.19 8.40 9.45
C PRO A 134 -6.70 8.66 9.57
N PHE A 135 -7.51 7.75 9.05
CA PHE A 135 -8.97 7.75 9.13
C PHE A 135 -9.45 6.38 9.63
N PRO A 136 -9.55 6.18 10.96
CA PRO A 136 -10.06 4.94 11.53
C PRO A 136 -11.51 4.68 11.10
N GLY A 137 -11.82 3.45 10.71
CA GLY A 137 -13.16 3.08 10.23
C GLY A 137 -13.45 3.50 8.79
N LEU A 138 -12.42 3.88 8.01
CA LEU A 138 -12.55 4.14 6.57
C LEU A 138 -11.79 3.09 5.76
N ASP A 139 -12.54 2.20 5.13
CA ASP A 139 -12.02 1.24 4.17
C ASP A 139 -12.20 1.78 2.73
N VAL A 140 -11.22 1.51 1.87
CA VAL A 140 -11.23 1.85 0.44
C VAL A 140 -11.35 0.56 -0.36
N ARG A 141 -12.40 0.43 -1.15
CA ARG A 141 -12.61 -0.67 -2.10
C ARG A 141 -12.47 -0.11 -3.52
N ALA A 142 -11.35 -0.42 -4.15
CA ALA A 142 -10.96 0.12 -5.45
C ALA A 142 -10.42 -1.00 -6.35
N ASP A 143 -9.30 -0.81 -7.05
CA ASP A 143 -8.77 -1.84 -7.94
C ASP A 143 -8.48 -3.15 -7.21
N GLY A 144 -8.90 -4.25 -7.84
CA GLY A 144 -8.79 -5.60 -7.29
C GLY A 144 -9.64 -5.85 -6.05
N GLY A 145 -10.55 -4.93 -5.71
CA GLY A 145 -11.51 -5.05 -4.61
C GLY A 145 -12.89 -5.51 -5.08
N MET A 146 -13.79 -5.71 -4.12
CA MET A 146 -15.21 -5.90 -4.38
C MET A 146 -16.05 -5.37 -3.22
N ILE A 147 -17.30 -5.00 -3.51
CA ILE A 147 -18.33 -4.68 -2.52
C ILE A 147 -19.57 -5.55 -2.74
N VAL A 148 -20.26 -5.91 -1.66
CA VAL A 148 -21.58 -6.54 -1.77
C VAL A 148 -22.61 -5.45 -2.07
N LEU A 149 -23.44 -5.66 -3.10
CA LEU A 149 -24.46 -4.70 -3.49
C LEU A 149 -25.82 -5.06 -2.89
N PRO A 150 -26.67 -4.06 -2.64
CA PRO A 150 -28.12 -4.26 -2.51
C PRO A 150 -28.71 -4.93 -3.78
N PRO A 151 -29.77 -5.74 -3.67
CA PRO A 151 -30.57 -6.05 -2.48
C PRO A 151 -30.13 -7.33 -1.76
N SER A 152 -28.83 -7.64 -1.71
CA SER A 152 -28.31 -8.86 -1.07
C SER A 152 -28.80 -9.03 0.37
N HIS A 153 -29.08 -10.26 0.77
CA HIS A 153 -29.39 -10.61 2.16
C HIS A 153 -28.45 -11.73 2.62
N LEU A 154 -27.43 -11.33 3.39
CA LEU A 154 -26.36 -12.22 3.83
C LEU A 154 -26.45 -12.45 5.34
N SER A 155 -25.51 -13.24 5.90
CA SER A 155 -25.51 -13.56 7.33
C SER A 155 -25.38 -12.34 8.24
N ASN A 156 -24.87 -11.22 7.71
CA ASN A 156 -24.73 -9.97 8.45
C ASN A 156 -25.91 -9.01 8.28
N GLY A 157 -26.97 -9.38 7.55
CA GLY A 157 -28.18 -8.59 7.34
C GLY A 157 -28.43 -8.19 5.89
N ALA A 158 -29.46 -7.35 5.70
CA ALA A 158 -29.92 -6.90 4.39
C ALA A 158 -29.21 -5.61 3.94
N TYR A 159 -28.67 -5.64 2.73
CA TYR A 159 -28.05 -4.49 2.08
C TYR A 159 -29.12 -3.61 1.44
N ARG A 160 -29.01 -2.29 1.58
CA ARG A 160 -30.01 -1.33 1.09
C ARG A 160 -29.39 -0.30 0.16
N MET A 161 -29.99 -0.10 -1.01
CA MET A 161 -29.61 0.97 -1.94
C MET A 161 -30.35 2.24 -1.55
N LEU A 162 -29.63 3.35 -1.54
CA LEU A 162 -30.18 4.68 -1.28
C LEU A 162 -30.04 5.57 -2.53
N ASP A 163 -28.87 5.54 -3.17
CA ASP A 163 -28.58 6.23 -4.42
C ASP A 163 -27.50 5.44 -5.18
N VAL A 164 -27.74 5.18 -6.47
CA VAL A 164 -26.80 4.48 -7.35
C VAL A 164 -25.71 5.39 -7.92
N SER A 165 -25.92 6.70 -7.87
CA SER A 165 -25.08 7.70 -8.54
C SER A 165 -23.79 7.95 -7.76
N PRO A 166 -22.61 7.77 -8.35
CA PRO A 166 -21.36 8.15 -7.71
C PRO A 166 -21.33 9.64 -7.37
N GLN A 167 -20.70 9.98 -6.24
CA GLN A 167 -20.53 11.35 -5.81
C GLN A 167 -19.33 12.00 -6.50
N PRO A 168 -19.39 13.33 -6.75
CA PRO A 168 -18.23 14.09 -7.16
C PRO A 168 -17.09 14.01 -6.13
N VAL A 169 -15.84 13.95 -6.60
CA VAL A 169 -14.65 13.84 -5.74
C VAL A 169 -14.46 15.08 -4.86
N ASP A 170 -14.93 16.25 -5.30
CA ASP A 170 -14.84 17.52 -4.55
C ASP A 170 -15.77 17.58 -3.32
N THR A 171 -16.65 16.60 -3.14
CA THR A 171 -17.40 16.41 -1.89
C THR A 171 -16.52 15.90 -0.75
N LEU A 172 -15.35 15.32 -1.05
CA LEU A 172 -14.37 14.88 -0.06
C LEU A 172 -13.42 16.02 0.31
N PRO A 173 -12.97 16.10 1.58
CA PRO A 173 -11.82 16.93 1.91
C PRO A 173 -10.60 16.53 1.08
N GLU A 174 -9.88 17.50 0.52
CA GLU A 174 -8.75 17.27 -0.39
C GLU A 174 -7.72 16.27 0.17
N ALA A 175 -7.36 16.41 1.45
CA ALA A 175 -6.42 15.51 2.13
C ALA A 175 -6.92 14.05 2.18
N VAL A 176 -8.24 13.85 2.26
CA VAL A 176 -8.87 12.52 2.21
C VAL A 176 -8.82 12.01 0.78
N ALA A 177 -9.23 12.81 -0.19
CA ALA A 177 -9.24 12.46 -1.61
C ALA A 177 -7.83 12.06 -2.12
N LEU A 178 -6.79 12.78 -1.70
CA LEU A 178 -5.39 12.43 -1.94
C LEU A 178 -4.99 11.11 -1.27
N TRP A 179 -5.38 10.90 -0.01
CA TRP A 179 -5.02 9.69 0.73
C TRP A 179 -5.69 8.43 0.17
N VAL A 180 -6.97 8.53 -0.23
CA VAL A 180 -7.70 7.40 -0.84
C VAL A 180 -7.29 7.17 -2.31
N GLY A 181 -6.58 8.11 -2.93
CA GLY A 181 -6.07 8.01 -4.31
C GLY A 181 -7.03 8.51 -5.40
N LEU A 182 -8.08 9.24 -5.03
CA LEU A 182 -9.04 9.84 -5.97
C LEU A 182 -8.54 11.16 -6.57
N LEU A 183 -7.56 11.80 -5.94
CA LEU A 183 -6.80 12.90 -6.55
C LEU A 183 -5.38 12.44 -6.89
N PRO A 184 -4.81 12.95 -8.01
CA PRO A 184 -3.46 12.61 -8.37
C PRO A 184 -2.51 13.15 -7.30
N THR A 185 -1.57 12.32 -6.85
CA THR A 185 -0.46 12.84 -6.04
C THR A 185 0.38 13.74 -6.95
N PRO A 186 0.65 15.00 -6.58
CA PRO A 186 1.51 15.86 -7.38
C PRO A 186 2.84 15.13 -7.63
N ALA A 187 3.21 14.97 -8.90
CA ALA A 187 4.52 14.44 -9.24
C ALA A 187 5.55 15.40 -8.65
N VAL A 188 6.25 14.98 -7.60
CA VAL A 188 7.43 15.70 -7.13
C VAL A 188 8.48 15.48 -8.20
N THR A 189 8.64 16.43 -9.12
CA THR A 189 9.77 16.48 -10.04
C THR A 189 11.00 16.79 -9.18
N LEU A 190 11.67 15.75 -8.71
CA LEU A 190 13.01 15.91 -8.15
C LEU A 190 13.93 16.26 -9.31
N PRO A 191 14.84 17.24 -9.17
CA PRO A 191 15.87 17.46 -10.17
C PRO A 191 16.61 16.15 -10.40
N GLU A 192 16.80 15.82 -11.67
CA GLU A 192 17.49 14.61 -12.11
C GLU A 192 18.92 14.69 -11.57
N ALA A 193 19.20 13.91 -10.52
CA ALA A 193 20.56 13.78 -10.05
C ALA A 193 21.38 13.13 -11.19
N PRO A 194 22.61 13.59 -11.47
CA PRO A 194 23.48 12.93 -12.43
C PRO A 194 23.51 11.43 -12.12
N LEU A 195 23.29 10.60 -13.13
CA LEU A 195 23.47 9.17 -12.98
C LEU A 195 24.89 8.93 -12.45
N PRO A 196 25.07 8.16 -11.36
CA PRO A 196 26.41 7.78 -10.94
C PRO A 196 27.10 7.10 -12.11
N GLU A 197 28.40 7.35 -12.29
CA GLU A 197 29.22 6.62 -13.25
C GLU A 197 29.03 5.11 -13.03
N ALA A 198 28.91 4.36 -14.13
CA ALA A 198 28.69 2.93 -14.07
C ALA A 198 29.76 2.28 -13.18
N GLY A 199 29.33 1.53 -12.16
CA GLY A 199 30.24 0.78 -11.30
C GLY A 199 31.16 -0.12 -12.13
N THR A 200 32.38 -0.35 -11.64
CA THR A 200 33.34 -1.19 -12.39
C THR A 200 32.81 -2.62 -12.51
N ASP A 201 33.22 -3.36 -13.54
CA ASP A 201 32.78 -4.76 -13.76
C ASP A 201 33.06 -5.67 -12.54
N ASN A 202 34.09 -5.35 -11.74
CA ASN A 202 34.37 -6.03 -10.47
C ASN A 202 33.32 -5.75 -9.39
N ASP A 203 32.82 -4.51 -9.30
CA ASP A 203 31.75 -4.15 -8.35
C ASP A 203 30.45 -4.88 -8.69
N LEU A 204 30.16 -5.02 -9.98
CA LEU A 204 28.96 -5.71 -10.47
C LEU A 204 29.03 -7.23 -10.23
N ARG A 205 30.22 -7.84 -10.38
CA ARG A 205 30.45 -9.25 -10.01
C ARG A 205 30.27 -9.48 -8.51
N ALA A 206 30.82 -8.62 -7.67
CA ALA A 206 30.64 -8.74 -6.22
C ALA A 206 29.16 -8.67 -5.81
N LEU A 207 28.36 -7.82 -6.48
CA LEU A 207 26.92 -7.77 -6.27
C LEU A 207 26.22 -9.07 -6.72
N LEU A 208 26.65 -9.67 -7.84
CA LEU A 208 26.13 -10.95 -8.29
C LEU A 208 26.40 -12.05 -7.27
N ASP A 209 27.62 -12.15 -6.75
CA ASP A 209 28.01 -13.18 -5.77
C ASP A 209 27.23 -13.03 -4.45
N GLU A 210 27.06 -11.79 -3.98
CA GLU A 210 26.25 -11.50 -2.80
C GLU A 210 24.77 -11.84 -3.03
N ALA A 211 24.24 -11.61 -4.24
CA ALA A 211 22.88 -12.04 -4.58
C ALA A 211 22.73 -13.56 -4.56
N VAL A 212 23.73 -14.30 -5.06
CA VAL A 212 23.76 -15.76 -5.00
C VAL A 212 23.75 -16.24 -3.54
N SER A 213 24.56 -15.63 -2.66
CA SER A 213 24.54 -15.94 -1.23
C SER A 213 23.16 -15.71 -0.59
N ARG A 214 22.52 -14.58 -0.91
CA ARG A 214 21.17 -14.22 -0.40
C ARG A 214 20.06 -15.12 -0.91
N SER A 215 20.26 -15.83 -2.03
CA SER A 215 19.25 -16.69 -2.64
C SER A 215 18.76 -17.81 -1.70
N ALA A 216 19.58 -18.21 -0.71
CA ALA A 216 19.23 -19.16 0.34
C ALA A 216 18.01 -18.71 1.18
N GLN A 217 17.77 -17.40 1.30
CA GLN A 217 16.64 -16.81 2.04
C GLN A 217 15.47 -16.42 1.12
N GLY A 218 15.56 -16.74 -0.18
CA GLY A 218 14.51 -16.49 -1.16
C GLY A 218 15.06 -15.94 -2.48
N ARG A 219 14.88 -16.71 -3.56
CA ARG A 219 15.42 -16.42 -4.91
C ARG A 219 14.85 -15.13 -5.52
N ASN A 220 13.54 -14.90 -5.40
CA ASN A 220 12.88 -13.67 -5.89
C ASN A 220 13.40 -12.42 -5.15
N ASN A 221 13.57 -12.51 -3.83
CA ASN A 221 14.05 -11.39 -3.02
C ASN A 221 15.50 -11.05 -3.35
N ALA A 222 16.34 -12.07 -3.57
CA ALA A 222 17.72 -11.91 -3.99
C ALA A 222 17.83 -11.30 -5.41
N GLY A 223 17.02 -11.76 -6.36
CA GLY A 223 16.96 -11.19 -7.71
C GLY A 223 16.50 -9.74 -7.73
N TYR A 224 15.47 -9.40 -6.94
CA TYR A 224 15.01 -8.02 -6.78
C TYR A 224 16.08 -7.14 -6.12
N TRP A 225 16.76 -7.66 -5.09
CA TRP A 225 17.88 -6.96 -4.44
C TRP A 225 19.01 -6.66 -5.43
N LEU A 226 19.43 -7.65 -6.24
CA LEU A 226 20.46 -7.48 -7.26
C LEU A 226 20.07 -6.39 -8.26
N ALA A 227 18.84 -6.46 -8.80
CA ALA A 227 18.33 -5.46 -9.73
C ALA A 227 18.38 -4.04 -9.17
N ARG A 228 18.02 -3.86 -7.89
CA ARG A 228 18.11 -2.56 -7.19
C ARG A 228 19.55 -2.07 -7.05
N GLN A 229 20.49 -2.96 -6.78
CA GLN A 229 21.89 -2.59 -6.61
C GLN A 229 22.56 -2.24 -7.94
N LEU A 230 22.28 -2.98 -9.01
CA LEU A 230 22.73 -2.66 -10.37
C LEU A 230 22.23 -1.28 -10.80
N ALA A 231 20.94 -1.01 -10.55
CA ALA A 231 20.37 0.29 -10.82
C ALA A 231 21.07 1.39 -10.01
N ALA A 232 21.36 1.12 -8.74
CA ALA A 232 22.05 2.06 -7.85
C ALA A 232 23.52 2.31 -8.25
N GLN A 233 24.12 1.42 -9.05
CA GLN A 233 25.42 1.58 -9.74
C GLN A 233 25.30 2.31 -11.08
N GLY A 234 24.14 2.88 -11.41
CA GLY A 234 23.93 3.66 -12.63
C GLY A 234 23.58 2.85 -13.87
N LEU A 235 23.42 1.52 -13.76
CA LEU A 235 23.05 0.71 -14.93
C LEU A 235 21.63 1.01 -15.37
N THR A 236 21.43 1.07 -16.68
CA THR A 236 20.08 1.06 -17.26
C THR A 236 19.46 -0.32 -17.09
N ARG A 237 18.14 -0.42 -17.24
CA ARG A 237 17.44 -1.72 -17.24
C ARG A 237 18.03 -2.68 -18.28
N SER A 238 18.39 -2.16 -19.46
CA SER A 238 18.98 -2.94 -20.55
C SER A 238 20.35 -3.49 -20.14
N ASP A 239 21.19 -2.68 -19.49
CA ASP A 239 22.54 -3.09 -19.06
C ASP A 239 22.52 -4.02 -17.85
N ALA A 240 21.48 -3.93 -17.01
CA ALA A 240 21.27 -4.80 -15.85
C ALA A 240 20.71 -6.17 -16.23
N GLU A 241 20.00 -6.30 -17.36
CA GLU A 241 19.39 -7.57 -17.78
C GLU A 241 20.40 -8.72 -17.95
N PRO A 242 21.58 -8.55 -18.58
CA PRO A 242 22.61 -9.59 -18.65
C PRO A 242 23.03 -10.13 -17.27
N TRP A 243 23.10 -9.27 -16.25
CA TRP A 243 23.47 -9.66 -14.88
C TRP A 243 22.37 -10.46 -14.20
N ILE A 244 21.10 -10.10 -14.42
CA ILE A 244 19.96 -10.86 -13.93
C ILE A 244 19.86 -12.23 -14.61
N ARG A 245 20.21 -12.33 -15.90
CA ARG A 245 20.33 -13.61 -16.62
C ARG A 245 21.44 -14.48 -16.05
N ARG A 246 22.62 -13.91 -15.75
CA ARG A 246 23.71 -14.62 -15.08
C ARG A 246 23.29 -15.13 -13.70
N PHE A 247 22.62 -14.31 -12.90
CA PHE A 247 22.06 -14.72 -11.61
C PHE A 247 21.09 -15.90 -11.76
N GLN A 248 20.16 -15.83 -12.70
CA GLN A 248 19.22 -16.92 -12.95
C GLN A 248 19.94 -18.22 -13.34
N ALA A 249 20.97 -18.15 -14.19
CA ALA A 249 21.74 -19.32 -14.61
C ALA A 249 22.52 -19.99 -13.47
N THR A 250 22.81 -19.27 -12.37
CA THR A 250 23.45 -19.84 -11.17
C THR A 250 22.46 -20.50 -10.20
N MET A 251 21.15 -20.36 -10.40
CA MET A 251 20.16 -20.90 -9.47
C MET A 251 19.90 -22.39 -9.74
N PRO A 252 19.79 -23.23 -8.69
CA PRO A 252 19.44 -24.63 -8.85
C PRO A 252 17.99 -24.79 -9.32
N ASP A 253 17.73 -25.86 -10.08
CA ASP A 253 16.39 -26.28 -10.55
C ASP A 253 15.51 -26.87 -9.43
N THR A 254 16.06 -26.97 -8.22
CA THR A 254 15.43 -27.57 -7.04
C THR A 254 15.26 -26.52 -5.93
N ASP A 255 14.19 -26.64 -5.15
CA ASP A 255 13.99 -25.85 -3.94
C ASP A 255 14.81 -26.41 -2.76
N SER A 256 14.78 -25.71 -1.63
CA SER A 256 15.46 -26.10 -0.38
C SER A 256 14.93 -27.43 0.22
N GLN A 257 13.88 -28.02 -0.37
CA GLN A 257 13.29 -29.30 0.00
C GLN A 257 13.54 -30.38 -1.07
N GLY A 258 14.38 -30.10 -2.08
CA GLY A 258 14.72 -31.04 -3.16
C GLY A 258 13.61 -31.23 -4.20
N ARG A 259 12.52 -30.47 -4.12
CA ARG A 259 11.45 -30.51 -5.13
C ARG A 259 11.87 -29.68 -6.33
N ARG A 260 11.54 -30.17 -7.53
CA ARG A 260 11.80 -29.44 -8.77
C ARG A 260 10.92 -28.20 -8.84
N ASP A 261 11.53 -27.04 -8.66
CA ASP A 261 10.88 -25.71 -8.69
C ASP A 261 11.86 -24.74 -9.36
N PRO A 262 11.91 -24.74 -10.70
CA PRO A 262 12.93 -24.01 -11.44
C PRO A 262 12.70 -22.51 -11.32
N TYR A 263 13.76 -21.78 -10.97
CA TYR A 263 13.75 -20.33 -11.02
C TYR A 263 13.85 -19.87 -12.48
N THR A 264 12.68 -19.60 -13.08
CA THR A 264 12.58 -19.25 -14.50
C THR A 264 13.10 -17.86 -14.82
N LEU A 265 13.52 -17.66 -16.07
CA LEU A 265 13.87 -16.34 -16.59
C LEU A 265 12.72 -15.33 -16.43
N THR A 266 11.47 -15.75 -16.54
CA THR A 266 10.28 -14.91 -16.33
C THR A 266 10.23 -14.36 -14.90
N HIS A 267 10.53 -15.19 -13.88
CA HIS A 267 10.60 -14.73 -12.49
C HIS A 267 11.73 -13.72 -12.28
N ALA A 268 12.89 -13.96 -12.89
CA ALA A 268 14.04 -13.08 -12.81
C ALA A 268 13.78 -11.71 -13.47
N LEU A 269 13.20 -11.69 -14.67
CA LEU A 269 12.86 -10.46 -15.38
C LEU A 269 11.71 -9.70 -14.73
N SER A 270 10.74 -10.39 -14.11
CA SER A 270 9.69 -9.75 -13.32
C SER A 270 10.28 -8.96 -12.14
N SER A 271 11.28 -9.53 -11.46
CA SER A 271 12.01 -8.85 -10.38
C SER A 271 12.78 -7.61 -10.89
N LEU A 272 13.40 -7.71 -12.08
CA LEU A 272 14.06 -6.59 -12.75
C LEU A 272 13.06 -5.46 -13.10
N HIS A 273 11.93 -5.81 -13.71
CA HIS A 273 10.90 -4.84 -14.08
C HIS A 273 10.36 -4.12 -12.85
N SER A 274 10.05 -4.86 -11.78
CA SER A 274 9.57 -4.30 -10.52
C SER A 274 10.60 -3.35 -9.89
N ALA A 275 11.89 -3.71 -9.90
CA ALA A 275 12.96 -2.89 -9.31
C ALA A 275 13.18 -1.54 -10.02
N TYR A 276 12.98 -1.49 -11.35
CA TYR A 276 13.13 -0.30 -12.19
C TYR A 276 11.84 0.49 -12.40
N ALA A 277 10.68 -0.08 -12.07
CA ALA A 277 9.40 0.65 -12.07
C ALA A 277 9.33 1.73 -10.96
N SER A 278 10.21 1.65 -9.96
CA SER A 278 10.35 2.65 -8.89
C SER A 278 11.65 3.43 -9.06
N PRO A 279 11.66 4.77 -8.88
CA PRO A 279 12.87 5.56 -9.01
C PRO A 279 14.01 4.98 -8.17
N VAL A 280 15.14 4.78 -8.84
CA VAL A 280 16.36 4.27 -8.23
C VAL A 280 16.89 5.36 -7.31
N ARG A 281 16.93 5.09 -6.01
CA ARG A 281 17.67 5.96 -5.10
C ARG A 281 19.14 5.68 -5.37
N SER A 282 19.83 6.63 -5.99
CA SER A 282 21.26 6.57 -6.26
C SER A 282 22.02 6.17 -4.99
N ARG A 283 23.04 5.30 -5.14
CA ARG A 283 23.98 4.96 -4.08
C ARG A 283 24.99 6.10 -3.88
N GLY A 284 24.46 7.29 -3.65
CA GLY A 284 25.18 8.52 -3.31
C GLY A 284 24.52 9.30 -2.16
N ALA A 285 23.41 8.79 -1.62
CA ALA A 285 22.81 9.28 -0.39
C ALA A 285 22.83 8.18 0.66
N ARG A 286 23.98 8.04 1.36
CA ARG A 286 23.88 7.99 2.83
C ARG A 286 22.88 9.11 3.15
N ARG A 287 21.66 8.77 3.57
CA ARG A 287 20.66 9.77 3.98
C ARG A 287 21.26 10.51 5.18
N THR A 288 22.09 11.51 4.88
CA THR A 288 22.02 12.78 5.58
C THR A 288 20.57 13.21 5.39
N THR A 289 19.76 12.90 6.39
CA THR A 289 18.48 13.55 6.59
C THR A 289 18.77 15.03 6.84
N GLN A 290 19.11 15.76 5.79
CA GLN A 290 18.90 17.20 5.70
C GLN A 290 17.60 17.38 4.94
N GLY A 291 16.60 17.84 5.66
CA GLY A 291 15.22 17.92 5.22
C GLY A 291 14.22 18.34 6.30
N MET A 292 14.65 18.47 7.56
CA MET A 292 14.29 19.61 8.41
C MET A 292 15.62 20.23 8.86
N SER A 293 15.85 21.50 8.52
CA SER A 293 17.07 22.17 8.92
C SER A 293 17.03 22.38 10.44
N LEU A 294 18.17 22.24 11.12
CA LEU A 294 18.31 22.70 12.52
C LEU A 294 17.85 24.15 12.69
N GLN A 295 17.77 24.93 11.61
CA GLN A 295 17.13 26.24 11.55
C GLN A 295 15.66 26.20 11.99
N GLN A 296 14.85 25.20 11.62
CA GLN A 296 13.45 25.11 12.07
C GLN A 296 13.33 24.84 13.57
N VAL A 297 14.27 24.05 14.11
CA VAL A 297 14.41 23.84 15.56
C VAL A 297 14.79 25.17 16.21
N GLN A 298 15.80 25.87 15.69
CA GLN A 298 16.24 27.19 16.17
C GLN A 298 15.14 28.25 16.11
N VAL A 299 14.31 28.27 15.06
CA VAL A 299 13.18 29.19 14.93
C VAL A 299 12.09 28.89 15.97
N ALA A 300 11.85 27.61 16.28
CA ALA A 300 10.83 27.22 17.25
C ALA A 300 11.28 27.44 18.71
N LEU A 301 12.57 27.22 19.00
CA LEU A 301 13.13 27.20 20.36
C LEU A 301 12.75 28.40 21.25
N PRO A 302 12.81 29.67 20.78
CA PRO A 302 12.41 30.82 21.58
C PRO A 302 10.97 30.77 22.09
N ARG A 303 10.08 30.06 21.38
CA ARG A 303 8.64 29.97 21.70
C ARG A 303 8.30 28.83 22.67
N LEU A 304 9.27 27.99 23.02
CA LEU A 304 9.04 26.81 23.84
C LEU A 304 9.25 27.08 25.32
N ASN A 305 8.32 26.58 26.14
CA ASN A 305 8.49 26.54 27.59
C ASN A 305 9.51 25.47 28.03
N ALA A 306 9.89 25.46 29.30
CA ALA A 306 10.92 24.56 29.82
C ALA A 306 10.62 23.06 29.58
N SER A 307 9.36 22.65 29.73
CA SER A 307 8.93 21.27 29.51
C SER A 307 9.05 20.86 28.03
N GLN A 308 8.58 21.73 27.13
CA GLN A 308 8.68 21.53 25.68
C GLN A 308 10.13 21.51 25.19
N ARG A 309 11.02 22.31 25.79
CA ARG A 309 12.46 22.29 25.48
C ARG A 309 13.10 20.97 25.89
N ALA A 310 12.76 20.44 27.07
CA ALA A 310 13.27 19.14 27.51
C ALA A 310 12.76 17.99 26.63
N GLU A 311 11.49 18.03 26.20
CA GLU A 311 10.94 17.04 25.27
C GLU A 311 11.63 17.11 23.90
N LEU A 312 11.79 18.31 23.33
CA LEU A 312 12.52 18.52 22.08
C LEU A 312 13.96 18.03 22.17
N ALA A 313 14.66 18.29 23.29
CA ALA A 313 16.01 17.80 23.52
C ALA A 313 16.08 16.27 23.51
N ARG A 314 15.14 15.57 24.16
CA ARG A 314 15.04 14.09 24.09
C ARG A 314 14.81 13.59 22.68
N LEU A 315 13.91 14.23 21.93
CA LEU A 315 13.58 13.84 20.56
C LEU A 315 14.78 14.01 19.62
N LEU A 316 15.47 15.15 19.71
CA LEU A 316 16.67 15.44 18.93
C LEU A 316 17.83 14.52 19.31
N ALA A 317 18.06 14.30 20.60
CA ALA A 317 19.11 13.42 21.08
C ALA A 317 18.95 12.00 20.51
N GLY A 318 17.75 11.43 20.59
CA GLY A 318 17.48 10.11 20.04
C GLY A 318 17.58 10.07 18.51
N ALA A 319 17.07 11.10 17.82
CA ALA A 319 17.13 11.15 16.36
C ALA A 319 18.57 11.25 15.84
N ALA A 320 19.39 12.10 16.46
CA ALA A 320 20.80 12.27 16.12
C ALA A 320 21.65 11.05 16.53
N TYR A 321 21.37 10.44 17.69
CA TYR A 321 22.07 9.24 18.14
C TYR A 321 21.91 8.07 17.15
N ARG A 322 20.72 7.93 16.54
CA ARG A 322 20.48 6.90 15.51
C ARG A 322 21.30 7.09 14.23
N LEU A 323 21.83 8.30 13.99
CA LEU A 323 22.63 8.62 12.81
C LEU A 323 24.13 8.50 13.05
N GLY A 324 24.61 8.85 14.25
CA GLY A 324 26.04 8.90 14.52
C GLY A 324 26.42 8.72 15.99
N GLY A 325 25.58 8.04 16.78
CA GLY A 325 25.87 7.73 18.17
C GLY A 325 25.95 8.95 19.09
N LEU A 326 26.66 8.79 20.20
CA LEU A 326 26.75 9.77 21.27
C LEU A 326 27.31 11.13 20.79
N GLU A 327 28.36 11.11 19.98
CA GLU A 327 29.01 12.32 19.47
C GLU A 327 28.08 13.14 18.58
N MET A 328 27.35 12.50 17.67
CA MET A 328 26.38 13.17 16.81
C MET A 328 25.22 13.78 17.62
N ALA A 329 24.75 13.08 18.65
CA ALA A 329 23.71 13.58 19.54
C ALA A 329 24.18 14.82 20.33
N ALA A 330 25.39 14.77 20.90
CA ALA A 330 25.96 15.89 21.63
C ALA A 330 26.22 17.12 20.73
N ALA A 331 26.76 16.90 19.53
CA ALA A 331 27.00 17.96 18.55
C ALA A 331 25.68 18.64 18.12
N THR A 332 24.65 17.85 17.82
CA THR A 332 23.33 18.36 17.40
C THR A 332 22.68 19.21 18.49
N LEU A 333 22.70 18.76 19.75
CA LEU A 333 22.13 19.52 20.87
C LEU A 333 22.89 20.82 21.13
N ARG A 334 24.23 20.78 21.02
CA ARG A 334 25.08 21.96 21.15
C ARG A 334 24.78 23.01 20.09
N GLU A 335 24.61 22.59 18.84
CA GLU A 335 24.31 23.49 17.72
C GLU A 335 23.01 24.27 17.91
N VAL A 336 22.00 23.66 18.54
CA VAL A 336 20.71 24.30 18.83
C VAL A 336 20.60 24.90 20.23
N GLY A 337 21.67 24.84 21.03
CA GLY A 337 21.69 25.41 22.39
C GLY A 337 20.78 24.67 23.39
N LEU A 338 20.59 23.37 23.22
CA LEU A 338 19.87 22.50 24.17
C LEU A 338 20.83 21.72 25.07
N ASP A 339 20.34 21.29 26.23
CA ASP A 339 21.14 20.57 27.23
C ASP A 339 21.74 19.28 26.65
N GLN A 340 23.08 19.20 26.65
CA GLN A 340 23.84 18.07 26.13
C GLN A 340 23.70 16.81 26.98
N SER A 341 23.21 16.90 28.23
CA SER A 341 22.94 15.73 29.10
C SER A 341 21.98 14.73 28.46
N PHE A 342 21.10 15.20 27.56
CA PHE A 342 20.19 14.34 26.81
C PHE A 342 20.90 13.42 25.79
N ALA A 343 22.12 13.74 25.36
CA ALA A 343 22.93 12.83 24.54
C ALA A 343 23.34 11.59 25.36
N THR A 344 23.75 11.79 26.62
CA THR A 344 24.05 10.71 27.56
C THR A 344 22.80 9.89 27.86
N TRP A 345 21.65 10.53 28.07
CA TRP A 345 20.37 9.83 28.19
C TRP A 345 20.09 8.93 26.96
N ALA A 346 20.25 9.45 25.74
CA ALA A 346 20.01 8.67 24.52
C ALA A 346 20.96 7.45 24.44
N HIS A 347 22.22 7.64 24.82
CA HIS A 347 23.19 6.55 24.90
C HIS A 347 22.78 5.48 25.92
N GLU A 348 22.41 5.86 27.14
CA GLU A 348 21.95 4.93 28.17
C GLU A 348 20.70 4.15 27.74
N GLN A 349 19.73 4.81 27.10
CA GLN A 349 18.52 4.15 26.58
C GLN A 349 18.88 3.13 25.48
N ALA A 350 19.82 3.48 24.58
CA ALA A 350 20.29 2.56 23.56
C ALA A 350 21.00 1.33 24.16
N GLN A 351 21.84 1.51 25.19
CA GLN A 351 22.48 0.38 25.90
C GLN A 351 21.46 -0.55 26.57
N ARG A 352 20.30 -0.02 26.96
CA ARG A 352 19.18 -0.78 27.53
C ARG A 352 18.24 -1.37 26.46
N ASN A 353 18.62 -1.34 25.17
CA ASN A 353 17.78 -1.74 24.03
C ASN A 353 16.41 -1.04 23.97
N VAL A 354 16.30 0.17 24.53
CA VAL A 354 15.08 0.99 24.46
C VAL A 354 15.05 1.73 23.12
N SER A 355 13.90 1.68 22.44
CA SER A 355 13.74 2.33 21.13
C SER A 355 13.83 3.86 21.24
N LEU A 356 14.82 4.43 20.56
CA LEU A 356 15.02 5.88 20.50
C LEU A 356 14.10 6.54 19.45
N PRO A 357 13.63 7.78 19.72
CA PRO A 357 12.89 8.56 18.74
C PRO A 357 13.73 8.79 17.47
N GLY A 358 13.07 8.86 16.31
CA GLY A 358 13.69 9.26 15.04
C GLY A 358 13.21 10.63 14.60
N TRP A 359 13.85 11.19 13.57
CA TRP A 359 13.49 12.49 12.98
C TRP A 359 11.98 12.71 12.76
N PRO A 360 11.18 11.74 12.25
CA PRO A 360 9.73 11.92 12.10
C PRO A 360 8.97 12.33 13.37
N ARG A 361 9.46 11.97 14.57
CA ARG A 361 8.86 12.42 15.84
C ARG A 361 9.23 13.87 16.17
N VAL A 362 10.45 14.29 15.85
CA VAL A 362 10.87 15.70 15.96
C VAL A 362 9.98 16.57 15.06
N GLU A 363 9.74 16.14 13.82
CA GLU A 363 8.90 16.90 12.88
C GLU A 363 7.45 17.03 13.37
N ARG A 364 6.90 15.95 13.92
CA ARG A 364 5.54 15.93 14.46
C ARG A 364 5.40 16.87 15.66
N PHE A 365 6.37 16.84 16.56
CA PHE A 365 6.42 17.73 17.72
C PHE A 365 6.44 19.21 17.27
N LEU A 366 7.31 19.56 16.32
CA LEU A 366 7.40 20.93 15.79
C LEU A 366 6.12 21.36 15.04
N LYS A 367 5.42 20.44 14.36
CA LYS A 367 4.13 20.72 13.70
C LYS A 367 3.00 20.98 14.70
N GLN A 368 3.05 20.38 15.90
CA GLN A 368 2.05 20.59 16.96
C GLN A 368 2.23 21.91 17.70
N LEU A 369 3.36 22.59 17.49
CA LEU A 369 3.70 23.88 18.11
C LEU A 369 3.44 25.08 17.19
N ARG A 370 3.01 24.82 15.94
CA ARG A 370 2.47 25.84 15.02
C ARG A 370 0.99 25.97 15.25
#